data_AF-A0A919HHH1-F1
#
_entry.id   AF-A0A919HHH1-F1
#
_cell.length_a   1.000
_cell.length_b   1.000
_cell.length_c   1.000
_cell.angle_alpha   90.00
_cell.angle_beta   90.00
_cell.angle_gamma   90.00
#
_symmetry.space_group_name_H-M   'P 1'
#
loop_
_entity.id
_entity.type
_entity.pdbx_description
1 polymer ?
#
loop_
_entity_poly.entity_id
_entity_poly.type
_entity_poly.pdbx_seq_one_letter_code
_entity_poly.pdbx_strand_id
1 'polypeptide(L)'
;MFSRMKYGILAAAPLLLLPLLAHQASAGEPLPYTDSQMAAMSPDRQAKVLAPLRQAAQSATMVGQGQRQDVFSGAEIAPGYRGVNVYLTSLKEADSFLRDMRRSATKPGSAHITFKQGQHTRAELHETITSLHDEASDLPFTMLGASAAVDGSKITVLAKDTGAARTYFGTRRSAVPVDVQQGTTATPTSRESDTAPFYGGAALGGSLGGPSYCTSGIPAISTWDGRQWLVTAGHCYNVNDVVYTNGPVITINDPDSRQINGIVSGHFTSDLRSILWVDVGDIFNAFAIKLNPS
;
A
#
# COMPACT_ATOMS: atom_id res chain seq x y z
N MET A 1 8.04 99.94 -9.34
CA MET A 1 9.13 99.06 -8.84
C MET A 1 8.98 97.72 -9.53
N PHE A 2 9.71 97.51 -10.63
CA PHE A 2 9.72 96.26 -11.39
C PHE A 2 10.87 95.38 -10.89
N SER A 3 10.60 94.14 -10.50
CA SER A 3 11.64 93.14 -10.23
C SER A 3 11.44 91.94 -11.14
N ARG A 4 12.43 91.71 -12.01
CA ARG A 4 12.49 90.66 -13.04
C ARG A 4 12.84 89.33 -12.39
N MET A 5 12.03 88.30 -12.67
CA MET A 5 12.30 86.92 -12.30
C MET A 5 13.14 86.24 -13.40
N LYS A 6 14.28 85.66 -13.03
CA LYS A 6 15.23 84.99 -13.93
C LYS A 6 14.78 83.54 -14.20
N TYR A 7 14.79 83.15 -15.47
CA TYR A 7 14.59 81.77 -15.92
C TYR A 7 15.86 80.95 -15.68
N GLY A 8 15.75 79.85 -14.94
CA GLY A 8 16.76 78.81 -14.82
C GLY A 8 16.45 77.67 -15.80
N ILE A 9 17.41 77.37 -16.68
CA ILE A 9 17.36 76.23 -17.60
C ILE A 9 17.83 74.99 -16.84
N LEU A 10 16.96 74.01 -16.65
CA LEU A 10 17.31 72.67 -16.16
C LEU A 10 17.58 71.76 -17.36
N ALA A 11 18.81 71.25 -17.44
CA ALA A 11 19.22 70.23 -18.41
C ALA A 11 18.61 68.87 -18.04
N ALA A 12 17.88 68.27 -18.97
CA ALA A 12 17.35 66.92 -18.84
C ALA A 12 18.40 65.90 -19.33
N ALA A 13 18.84 65.01 -18.45
CA ALA A 13 19.63 63.84 -18.81
C ALA A 13 18.70 62.66 -19.15
N PRO A 14 18.91 61.92 -20.25
CA PRO A 14 18.09 60.76 -20.58
C PRO A 14 18.49 59.56 -19.72
N LEU A 15 17.58 59.12 -18.85
CA LEU A 15 17.67 57.82 -18.17
C LEU A 15 17.35 56.71 -19.17
N LEU A 16 18.36 55.92 -19.54
CA LEU A 16 18.20 54.66 -20.27
C LEU A 16 17.60 53.60 -19.33
N LEU A 17 16.30 53.37 -19.45
CA LEU A 17 15.60 52.22 -18.86
C LEU A 17 15.95 50.95 -19.63
N LEU A 18 16.86 50.14 -19.08
CA LEU A 18 17.11 48.78 -19.55
C LEU A 18 15.93 47.87 -19.13
N PRO A 19 15.23 47.20 -20.06
CA PRO A 19 14.24 46.21 -19.70
C PRO A 19 14.94 44.99 -19.09
N LEU A 20 14.82 44.82 -17.77
CA LEU A 20 15.11 43.57 -17.09
C LEU A 20 14.10 42.52 -17.56
N LEU A 21 14.44 41.82 -18.65
CA LEU A 21 13.80 40.56 -19.01
C LEU A 21 14.14 39.55 -17.92
N ALA A 22 13.26 39.44 -16.92
CA ALA A 22 13.28 38.36 -15.97
C ALA A 22 13.09 37.05 -16.76
N HIS A 23 14.20 36.39 -17.10
CA HIS A 23 14.20 35.00 -17.48
C HIS A 23 13.75 34.23 -16.24
N GLN A 24 12.44 34.00 -16.12
CA GLN A 24 11.96 32.91 -15.29
C GLN A 24 12.48 31.64 -15.95
N ALA A 25 13.62 31.15 -15.47
CA ALA A 25 13.99 29.78 -15.66
C ALA A 25 12.86 28.95 -15.04
N SER A 26 11.90 28.54 -15.85
CA SER A 26 10.98 27.48 -15.51
C SER A 26 11.86 26.28 -15.23
N ALA A 27 12.16 26.03 -13.95
CA ALA A 27 12.73 24.76 -13.52
C ALA A 27 11.77 23.70 -14.06
N GLY A 28 12.18 23.03 -15.15
CA GLY A 28 11.38 21.98 -15.76
C GLY A 28 10.95 21.03 -14.67
N GLU A 29 9.68 20.64 -14.66
CA GLU A 29 9.18 19.70 -13.66
C GLU A 29 10.15 18.51 -13.60
N PRO A 30 10.63 18.13 -12.40
CA PRO A 30 11.51 16.99 -12.25
C PRO A 30 10.91 15.79 -12.98
N LEU A 31 11.72 15.14 -13.82
CA LEU A 31 11.30 13.96 -14.57
C LEU A 31 10.78 12.87 -13.61
N PRO A 32 9.76 12.07 -14.02
CA PRO A 32 9.27 10.94 -13.23
C PRO A 32 10.41 10.01 -12.81
N TYR A 33 10.30 9.41 -11.61
CA TYR A 33 11.28 8.43 -11.15
C TYR A 33 11.05 7.07 -11.82
N THR A 34 12.08 6.45 -12.37
CA THR A 34 12.02 5.04 -12.76
C THR A 34 12.07 4.12 -11.54
N ASP A 35 11.67 2.86 -11.69
CA ASP A 35 11.81 1.86 -10.62
C ASP A 35 13.28 1.68 -10.20
N SER A 36 14.21 1.68 -11.16
CA SER A 36 15.65 1.62 -10.88
C SER A 36 16.15 2.83 -10.12
N GLN A 37 15.65 4.04 -10.43
CA GLN A 37 15.98 5.25 -9.70
C GLN A 37 15.45 5.20 -8.27
N MET A 38 14.20 4.76 -8.06
CA MET A 38 13.62 4.59 -6.73
C MET A 38 14.40 3.55 -5.93
N ALA A 39 14.70 2.39 -6.51
CA ALA A 39 15.46 1.33 -5.85
C ALA A 39 16.87 1.77 -5.44
N ALA A 40 17.52 2.62 -6.24
CA ALA A 40 18.84 3.17 -5.95
C ALA A 40 18.84 4.27 -4.86
N MET A 41 17.68 4.81 -4.47
CA MET A 41 17.60 5.79 -3.40
C MET A 41 17.83 5.15 -2.03
N SER A 42 18.37 5.92 -1.08
CA SER A 42 18.38 5.52 0.33
C SER A 42 16.95 5.32 0.86
N PRO A 43 16.74 4.43 1.85
CA PRO A 43 15.41 4.19 2.43
C PRO A 43 14.70 5.47 2.90
N ASP A 44 15.41 6.38 3.56
CA ASP A 44 14.85 7.67 4.01
C ASP A 44 14.36 8.54 2.85
N ARG A 45 15.10 8.54 1.75
CA ARG A 45 14.74 9.29 0.55
C ARG A 45 13.53 8.66 -0.14
N GLN A 46 13.51 7.32 -0.27
CA GLN A 46 12.33 6.61 -0.76
C GLN A 46 11.10 6.91 0.10
N ALA A 47 11.24 6.87 1.43
CA ALA A 47 10.16 7.16 2.36
C ALA A 47 9.62 8.59 2.16
N LYS A 48 10.48 9.59 2.03
CA LYS A 48 10.07 10.98 1.76
C LYS A 48 9.33 11.14 0.42
N VAL A 49 9.80 10.48 -0.64
CA VAL A 49 9.17 10.53 -1.96
C VAL A 49 7.81 9.82 -1.95
N LEU A 50 7.73 8.65 -1.31
CA LEU A 50 6.54 7.81 -1.31
C LEU A 50 5.50 8.22 -0.27
N ALA A 51 5.86 8.93 0.80
CA ALA A 51 4.94 9.34 1.85
C ALA A 51 3.66 10.03 1.35
N PRO A 52 3.71 11.10 0.52
CA PRO A 52 2.49 11.73 0.01
C PRO A 52 1.67 10.81 -0.89
N LEU A 53 2.31 9.93 -1.66
CA LEU A 53 1.62 8.98 -2.54
C LEU A 53 0.91 7.88 -1.74
N ARG A 54 1.57 7.34 -0.71
CA ARG A 54 0.98 6.37 0.22
C ARG A 54 -0.19 6.97 0.98
N GLN A 55 -0.06 8.21 1.44
CA GLN A 55 -1.15 8.95 2.10
C GLN A 55 -2.36 9.12 1.17
N ALA A 56 -2.14 9.48 -0.10
CA ALA A 56 -3.19 9.56 -1.10
C ALA A 56 -3.87 8.23 -1.39
N ALA A 57 -3.08 7.16 -1.59
CA ALA A 57 -3.60 5.82 -1.81
C ALA A 57 -4.43 5.33 -0.62
N GLN A 58 -3.94 5.56 0.61
CA GLN A 58 -4.68 5.22 1.83
C GLN A 58 -5.99 6.01 1.93
N SER A 59 -5.98 7.32 1.64
CA SER A 59 -7.20 8.14 1.60
C SER A 59 -8.25 7.56 0.65
N ALA A 60 -7.83 7.19 -0.57
CA ALA A 60 -8.69 6.59 -1.56
C ALA A 60 -9.24 5.24 -1.09
N THR A 61 -8.38 4.38 -0.52
CA THR A 61 -8.78 3.07 0.01
C THR A 61 -9.78 3.20 1.16
N MET A 62 -9.56 4.10 2.13
CA MET A 62 -10.49 4.30 3.25
C MET A 62 -11.86 4.76 2.78
N VAL A 63 -11.92 5.74 1.87
CA VAL A 63 -13.17 6.24 1.30
C VAL A 63 -13.86 5.15 0.48
N GLY A 64 -13.08 4.46 -0.35
CA GLY A 64 -13.54 3.41 -1.25
C GLY A 64 -14.07 2.18 -0.53
N GLN A 65 -13.45 1.75 0.57
CA GLN A 65 -13.93 0.62 1.36
C GLN A 65 -15.08 0.98 2.31
N GLY A 66 -15.21 2.25 2.67
CA GLY A 66 -16.29 2.73 3.52
C GLY A 66 -17.47 3.27 2.70
N GLN A 67 -17.48 4.58 2.52
CA GLN A 67 -18.64 5.32 1.99
C GLN A 67 -18.91 5.05 0.51
N ARG A 68 -17.91 4.60 -0.25
CA ARG A 68 -17.95 4.51 -1.73
C ARG A 68 -17.68 3.10 -2.26
N GLN A 69 -18.04 2.08 -1.47
CA GLN A 69 -17.87 0.66 -1.83
C GLN A 69 -18.64 0.25 -3.10
N ASP A 70 -19.70 1.00 -3.42
CA ASP A 70 -20.57 0.80 -4.59
C ASP A 70 -19.90 1.15 -5.92
N VAL A 71 -18.81 1.92 -5.89
CA VAL A 71 -18.09 2.33 -7.12
C VAL A 71 -16.59 2.07 -7.08
N PHE A 72 -15.99 1.82 -5.93
CA PHE A 72 -14.54 1.69 -5.80
C PHE A 72 -14.04 0.31 -6.22
N SER A 73 -13.04 0.24 -7.10
CA SER A 73 -12.35 -1.00 -7.50
C SER A 73 -11.01 -1.17 -6.76
N GLY A 74 -10.21 -0.11 -6.66
CA GLY A 74 -8.89 -0.16 -6.04
C GLY A 74 -8.08 1.13 -6.23
N ALA A 75 -6.91 1.19 -5.60
CA ALA A 75 -5.97 2.29 -5.76
C ALA A 75 -4.52 1.77 -5.78
N GLU A 76 -3.65 2.40 -6.56
CA GLU A 76 -2.22 2.10 -6.64
C GLU A 76 -1.40 3.36 -6.87
N ILE A 77 -0.13 3.32 -6.49
CA ILE A 77 0.82 4.36 -6.90
C ILE A 77 1.07 4.18 -8.42
N ALA A 78 0.89 5.27 -9.17
CA ALA A 78 1.06 5.25 -10.61
C ALA A 78 2.53 5.02 -10.99
N PRO A 79 2.80 4.37 -12.14
CA PRO A 79 4.15 4.27 -12.69
C PRO A 79 4.81 5.64 -12.76
N GLY A 80 6.11 5.71 -12.46
CA GLY A 80 6.83 6.98 -12.43
C GLY A 80 6.75 7.72 -11.09
N TYR A 81 6.01 7.21 -10.11
CA TYR A 81 5.88 7.75 -8.74
C TYR A 81 5.44 9.23 -8.69
N ARG A 82 4.59 9.67 -9.64
CA ARG A 82 4.07 11.05 -9.70
C ARG A 82 2.71 11.23 -9.03
N GLY A 83 2.00 10.14 -8.80
CA GLY A 83 0.61 10.19 -8.36
C GLY A 83 0.05 8.83 -8.00
N VAL A 84 -1.27 8.81 -7.83
CA VAL A 84 -2.04 7.61 -7.48
C VAL A 84 -3.13 7.42 -8.53
N ASN A 85 -3.22 6.21 -9.07
CA ASN A 85 -4.37 5.79 -9.86
C ASN A 85 -5.47 5.32 -8.89
N VAL A 86 -6.68 5.82 -9.06
CA VAL A 86 -7.87 5.37 -8.34
C VAL A 86 -8.86 4.80 -9.35
N TYR A 87 -9.23 3.54 -9.19
CA TYR A 87 -10.09 2.82 -10.12
C TYR A 87 -11.53 2.83 -9.61
N LEU A 88 -12.45 3.31 -10.45
CA LEU A 88 -13.89 3.39 -10.16
C LEU A 88 -14.70 2.70 -11.26
N THR A 89 -15.74 1.96 -10.92
CA THR A 89 -16.70 1.39 -11.89
C THR A 89 -17.57 2.43 -12.57
N SER A 90 -17.60 3.67 -12.06
CA SER A 90 -18.24 4.81 -12.71
C SER A 90 -17.38 6.06 -12.59
N LEU A 91 -16.72 6.46 -13.69
CA LEU A 91 -15.95 7.71 -13.72
C LEU A 91 -16.78 8.98 -13.52
N LYS A 92 -18.10 8.91 -13.68
CA LYS A 92 -19.01 10.03 -13.35
C LYS A 92 -18.95 10.41 -11.88
N GLU A 93 -18.54 9.48 -11.02
CA GLU A 93 -18.40 9.65 -9.58
C GLU A 93 -17.03 10.20 -9.14
N ALA A 94 -16.09 10.44 -10.06
CA ALA A 94 -14.74 10.88 -9.71
C ALA A 94 -14.71 12.16 -8.86
N ASP A 95 -15.53 13.16 -9.21
CA ASP A 95 -15.56 14.43 -8.49
C ASP A 95 -16.16 14.30 -7.08
N SER A 96 -17.19 13.47 -6.92
CA SER A 96 -17.79 13.19 -5.60
C SER A 96 -16.79 12.41 -4.74
N PHE A 97 -16.15 11.40 -5.31
CA PHE A 97 -15.13 10.60 -4.65
C PHE A 97 -13.95 11.45 -4.16
N LEU A 98 -13.44 12.36 -5.02
CA LEU A 98 -12.36 13.27 -4.64
C LEU A 98 -12.77 14.24 -3.51
N ARG A 99 -14.02 14.70 -3.49
CA ARG A 99 -14.54 15.51 -2.37
C ARG A 99 -14.54 14.70 -1.07
N ASP A 100 -14.95 13.44 -1.12
CA ASP A 100 -14.96 12.55 0.05
C ASP A 100 -13.53 12.26 0.54
N MET A 101 -12.57 12.03 -0.38
CA MET A 101 -11.14 11.91 -0.05
C MET A 101 -10.61 13.15 0.67
N ARG A 102 -10.96 14.36 0.19
CA ARG A 102 -10.54 15.62 0.83
C ARG A 102 -11.17 15.85 2.21
N ARG A 103 -12.30 15.20 2.50
CA ARG A 103 -13.00 15.25 3.79
C ARG A 103 -12.62 14.13 4.74
N SER A 104 -11.94 13.09 4.26
CA SER A 104 -11.52 11.95 5.09
C SER A 104 -10.47 12.37 6.13
N ALA A 105 -10.33 11.59 7.19
CA ALA A 105 -9.35 11.83 8.24
C ALA A 105 -7.91 11.86 7.68
N THR A 106 -7.65 10.98 6.71
CA THR A 106 -6.39 10.92 5.98
C THR A 106 -6.53 11.72 4.68
N LYS A 107 -6.33 13.03 4.72
CA LYS A 107 -6.38 13.86 3.50
C LYS A 107 -5.35 13.36 2.47
N PRO A 108 -5.61 13.43 1.15
CA PRO A 108 -4.72 12.86 0.12
C PRO A 108 -3.37 13.61 -0.07
N GLY A 109 -3.08 14.63 0.73
CA GLY A 109 -1.86 15.43 0.58
C GLY A 109 -1.81 16.19 -0.75
N SER A 110 -0.60 16.40 -1.27
CA SER A 110 -0.33 17.09 -2.55
C SER A 110 -0.13 16.14 -3.73
N ALA A 111 -0.39 14.84 -3.56
CA ALA A 111 -0.22 13.87 -4.62
C ALA A 111 -1.20 14.11 -5.77
N HIS A 112 -0.74 13.90 -7.00
CA HIS A 112 -1.62 13.90 -8.17
C HIS A 112 -2.52 12.65 -8.14
N ILE A 113 -3.82 12.82 -8.35
CA ILE A 113 -4.80 11.74 -8.37
C ILE A 113 -5.34 11.60 -9.79
N THR A 114 -5.27 10.39 -10.34
CA THR A 114 -5.83 10.05 -11.65
C THR A 114 -6.93 9.01 -11.46
N PHE A 115 -8.16 9.36 -11.85
CA PHE A 115 -9.26 8.41 -11.85
C PHE A 115 -9.27 7.58 -13.14
N LYS A 116 -9.41 6.27 -13.00
CA LYS A 116 -9.47 5.30 -14.10
C LYS A 116 -10.74 4.45 -13.99
N GLN A 117 -11.24 4.02 -15.14
CA GLN A 117 -12.40 3.13 -15.20
C GLN A 117 -11.99 1.72 -14.76
N GLY A 118 -12.63 1.20 -13.70
CA GLY A 118 -12.59 -0.20 -13.30
C GLY A 118 -13.76 -0.98 -13.88
N GLN A 119 -13.68 -2.31 -13.87
CA GLN A 119 -14.75 -3.18 -14.38
C GLN A 119 -15.71 -3.64 -13.27
N HIS A 120 -15.14 -4.09 -12.15
CA HIS A 120 -15.89 -4.53 -10.97
C HIS A 120 -15.49 -3.73 -9.75
N THR A 121 -16.42 -3.59 -8.81
CA THR A 121 -16.15 -3.00 -7.50
C THR A 121 -15.30 -3.96 -6.68
N ARG A 122 -14.55 -3.42 -5.72
CA ARG A 122 -13.79 -4.18 -4.73
C ARG A 122 -14.70 -5.11 -3.95
N ALA A 123 -15.92 -4.68 -3.64
CA ALA A 123 -16.91 -5.47 -2.93
C ALA A 123 -17.28 -6.74 -3.71
N GLU A 124 -17.62 -6.62 -5.01
CA GLU A 124 -17.93 -7.77 -5.88
C GLU A 124 -16.75 -8.73 -6.02
N LEU A 125 -15.53 -8.19 -6.18
CA LEU A 125 -14.30 -8.99 -6.26
C LEU A 125 -14.04 -9.74 -4.96
N HIS A 126 -14.23 -9.07 -3.83
CA HIS A 126 -14.02 -9.65 -2.51
C HIS A 126 -15.06 -10.73 -2.21
N GLU A 127 -16.34 -10.49 -2.52
CA GLU A 127 -17.41 -11.48 -2.38
C GLU A 127 -17.13 -12.74 -3.20
N THR A 128 -16.67 -12.57 -4.44
CA THR A 128 -16.28 -13.70 -5.30
C THR A 128 -15.10 -14.48 -4.69
N ILE A 129 -14.07 -13.79 -4.18
CA ILE A 129 -12.93 -14.44 -3.50
C ILE A 129 -13.39 -15.20 -2.24
N THR A 130 -14.25 -14.59 -1.44
CA THR A 130 -14.79 -15.21 -0.21
C THR A 130 -15.58 -16.47 -0.54
N SER A 131 -16.46 -16.44 -1.55
CA SER A 131 -17.19 -17.63 -2.01
C SER A 131 -16.25 -18.76 -2.46
N LEU A 132 -15.14 -18.44 -3.17
CA LEU A 132 -14.15 -19.45 -3.55
C LEU A 132 -13.44 -20.07 -2.33
N HIS A 133 -13.22 -19.29 -1.28
CA HIS A 133 -12.64 -19.78 -0.02
C HIS A 133 -13.63 -20.66 0.76
N ASP A 134 -14.89 -20.26 0.84
CA ASP A 134 -15.93 -21.02 1.53
C ASP A 134 -16.15 -22.40 0.88
N GLU A 135 -16.06 -22.46 -0.44
CA GLU A 135 -16.19 -23.67 -1.25
C GLU A 135 -14.87 -24.45 -1.41
N ALA A 136 -13.76 -24.00 -0.80
CA ALA A 136 -12.43 -24.53 -1.10
C ALA A 136 -12.27 -26.04 -0.88
N SER A 137 -13.03 -26.64 0.05
CA SER A 137 -13.05 -28.10 0.27
C SER A 137 -13.71 -28.90 -0.83
N ASP A 138 -14.59 -28.25 -1.60
CA ASP A 138 -15.43 -28.87 -2.62
C ASP A 138 -14.87 -28.63 -4.04
N LEU A 139 -13.83 -27.80 -4.15
CA LEU A 139 -13.14 -27.55 -5.42
C LEU A 139 -12.42 -28.83 -5.89
N PRO A 140 -12.43 -29.13 -7.20
CA PRO A 140 -11.73 -30.29 -7.75
C PRO A 140 -10.20 -30.10 -7.83
N PHE A 141 -9.66 -29.07 -7.19
CA PHE A 141 -8.25 -28.73 -7.15
C PHE A 141 -7.92 -28.05 -5.81
N THR A 142 -6.65 -28.08 -5.42
CA THR A 142 -6.19 -27.34 -4.24
C THR A 142 -5.96 -25.87 -4.61
N MET A 143 -6.79 -24.98 -4.08
CA MET A 143 -6.57 -23.54 -4.13
C MET A 143 -5.53 -23.13 -3.06
N LEU A 144 -4.49 -22.43 -3.50
CA LEU A 144 -3.41 -21.92 -2.64
C LEU A 144 -3.63 -20.44 -2.26
N GLY A 145 -4.44 -19.72 -3.04
CA GLY A 145 -4.85 -18.37 -2.74
C GLY A 145 -5.64 -17.75 -3.88
N ALA A 146 -6.30 -16.63 -3.58
CA ALA A 146 -6.98 -15.81 -4.57
C ALA A 146 -6.71 -14.32 -4.30
N SER A 147 -6.59 -13.54 -5.36
CA SER A 147 -6.35 -12.09 -5.27
C SER A 147 -7.07 -11.34 -6.38
N ALA A 148 -7.50 -10.11 -6.08
CA ALA A 148 -8.14 -9.24 -7.06
C ALA A 148 -7.10 -8.34 -7.74
N ALA A 149 -7.24 -8.12 -9.04
CA ALA A 149 -6.50 -7.07 -9.73
C ALA A 149 -6.94 -5.69 -9.23
N VAL A 150 -6.00 -4.76 -9.05
CA VAL A 150 -6.28 -3.43 -8.48
C VAL A 150 -7.22 -2.59 -9.36
N ASP A 151 -7.19 -2.82 -10.67
CA ASP A 151 -8.10 -2.18 -11.64
C ASP A 151 -9.52 -2.81 -11.64
N GLY A 152 -9.72 -3.86 -10.85
CA GLY A 152 -10.96 -4.60 -10.76
C GLY A 152 -11.34 -5.39 -12.01
N SER A 153 -10.38 -5.70 -12.88
CA SER A 153 -10.62 -6.44 -14.13
C SER A 153 -10.78 -7.95 -13.94
N LYS A 154 -10.15 -8.53 -12.92
CA LYS A 154 -10.11 -9.98 -12.73
C LYS A 154 -9.75 -10.41 -11.31
N ILE A 155 -9.99 -11.68 -11.02
CA ILE A 155 -9.42 -12.41 -9.89
C ILE A 155 -8.36 -13.39 -10.41
N THR A 156 -7.20 -13.41 -9.76
CA THR A 156 -6.18 -14.44 -9.97
C THR A 156 -6.35 -15.52 -8.91
N VAL A 157 -6.53 -16.77 -9.33
CA VAL A 157 -6.54 -17.95 -8.47
C VAL A 157 -5.21 -18.67 -8.63
N LEU A 158 -4.50 -18.84 -7.51
CA LEU A 158 -3.31 -19.69 -7.42
C LEU A 158 -3.76 -21.12 -7.10
N ALA A 159 -3.48 -22.06 -8.00
CA ALA A 159 -3.87 -23.46 -7.84
C ALA A 159 -2.67 -24.39 -7.94
N LYS A 160 -2.71 -25.52 -7.21
CA LYS A 160 -1.73 -26.59 -7.35
C LYS A 160 -1.90 -27.35 -8.67
N ASP A 161 -3.14 -27.59 -9.08
CA ASP A 161 -3.50 -28.17 -10.39
C ASP A 161 -4.22 -27.12 -11.24
N THR A 162 -3.48 -26.48 -12.15
CA THR A 162 -4.05 -25.45 -13.03
C THR A 162 -4.95 -26.01 -14.13
N GLY A 163 -4.82 -27.29 -14.49
CA GLY A 163 -5.67 -27.93 -15.50
C GLY A 163 -7.08 -28.17 -14.98
N ALA A 164 -7.17 -28.75 -13.78
CA ALA A 164 -8.44 -28.93 -13.08
C ALA A 164 -9.10 -27.58 -12.77
N ALA A 165 -8.35 -26.59 -12.30
CA ALA A 165 -8.86 -25.25 -12.03
C ALA A 165 -9.38 -24.53 -13.30
N ARG A 166 -8.65 -24.55 -14.41
CA ARG A 166 -9.13 -23.97 -15.68
C ARG A 166 -10.39 -24.66 -16.20
N THR A 167 -10.48 -25.97 -16.06
CA THR A 167 -11.68 -26.74 -16.44
C THR A 167 -12.88 -26.33 -15.60
N TYR A 168 -12.69 -26.19 -14.29
CA TYR A 168 -13.71 -25.74 -13.35
C TYR A 168 -14.23 -24.33 -13.71
N PHE A 169 -13.33 -23.35 -13.88
CA PHE A 169 -13.71 -21.98 -14.23
C PHE A 169 -14.19 -21.81 -15.68
N GLY A 170 -13.82 -22.73 -16.59
CA GLY A 170 -14.34 -22.74 -17.96
C GLY A 170 -15.81 -23.17 -18.05
N THR A 171 -16.30 -23.91 -17.06
CA THR A 171 -17.70 -24.38 -17.00
C THR A 171 -18.55 -23.56 -16.03
N ARG A 172 -17.96 -23.06 -14.95
CA ARG A 172 -18.62 -22.17 -13.99
C ARG A 172 -18.74 -20.76 -14.56
N ARG A 173 -19.96 -20.24 -14.62
CA ARG A 173 -20.17 -18.80 -14.88
C ARG A 173 -19.77 -18.02 -13.63
N SER A 174 -18.73 -17.21 -13.74
CA SER A 174 -18.37 -16.20 -12.74
C SER A 174 -18.77 -14.82 -13.27
N ALA A 175 -19.27 -13.96 -12.39
CA ALA A 175 -19.54 -12.57 -12.73
C ALA A 175 -18.25 -11.79 -13.01
N VAL A 176 -17.15 -12.21 -12.39
CA VAL A 176 -15.80 -11.65 -12.54
C VAL A 176 -14.91 -12.60 -13.33
N PRO A 177 -14.12 -12.13 -14.31
CA PRO A 177 -13.12 -12.94 -14.98
C PRO A 177 -12.11 -13.59 -14.00
N VAL A 178 -11.87 -14.89 -14.15
CA VAL A 178 -10.89 -15.63 -13.32
C VAL A 178 -9.69 -16.03 -14.18
N ASP A 179 -8.51 -15.62 -13.74
CA ASP A 179 -7.22 -16.04 -14.28
C ASP A 179 -6.61 -17.10 -13.35
N VAL A 180 -6.14 -18.21 -13.93
CA VAL A 180 -5.61 -19.35 -13.17
C VAL A 180 -4.11 -19.43 -13.37
N GLN A 181 -3.38 -19.30 -12.27
CA GLN A 181 -1.92 -19.37 -12.24
C GLN A 181 -1.45 -20.53 -11.37
N GLN A 182 -0.29 -21.09 -11.75
CA GLN A 182 0.34 -22.15 -10.98
C GLN A 182 0.88 -21.55 -9.69
N GLY A 183 0.34 -21.98 -8.56
CA GLY A 183 0.92 -21.66 -7.26
C GLY A 183 1.94 -22.74 -6.85
N THR A 184 2.92 -22.32 -6.07
CA THR A 184 3.76 -23.23 -5.28
C THR A 184 3.39 -23.07 -3.82
N THR A 185 3.41 -24.16 -3.06
CA THR A 185 3.34 -24.05 -1.60
C THR A 185 4.57 -23.27 -1.15
N ALA A 186 4.36 -22.21 -0.35
CA ALA A 186 5.47 -21.48 0.24
C ALA A 186 6.27 -22.46 1.11
N THR A 187 7.53 -22.69 0.77
CA THR A 187 8.46 -23.40 1.66
C THR A 187 8.94 -22.39 2.70
N PRO A 188 8.68 -22.59 4.00
CA PRO A 188 9.20 -21.71 5.02
C PRO A 188 10.73 -21.68 4.94
N THR A 189 11.30 -20.50 4.70
CA THR A 189 12.73 -20.25 4.92
C THR A 189 12.91 -20.00 6.42
N SER A 190 13.88 -20.66 7.05
CA SER A 190 14.09 -20.84 8.50
C SER A 190 14.20 -19.55 9.35
N ARG A 191 13.15 -18.73 9.47
CA ARG A 191 13.12 -17.45 10.19
C ARG A 191 12.80 -17.57 11.69
N GLU A 192 13.56 -18.39 12.38
CA GLU A 192 13.32 -18.76 13.78
C GLU A 192 14.36 -18.06 14.69
N SER A 193 14.06 -16.87 15.23
CA SER A 193 14.98 -16.10 16.09
C SER A 193 14.30 -15.37 17.25
N ASP A 194 14.81 -15.62 18.48
CA ASP A 194 14.22 -15.21 19.77
C ASP A 194 14.89 -14.00 20.43
N THR A 195 15.59 -13.16 19.66
CA THR A 195 16.17 -11.92 20.18
C THR A 195 15.90 -10.76 19.25
N ALA A 196 15.52 -9.63 19.83
CA ALA A 196 15.40 -8.38 19.11
C ALA A 196 16.70 -8.11 18.29
N PRO A 197 16.59 -7.61 17.05
CA PRO A 197 15.36 -7.20 16.38
C PRO A 197 14.54 -8.39 15.83
N PHE A 198 13.24 -8.39 16.12
CA PHE A 198 12.30 -9.36 15.56
C PHE A 198 12.10 -9.12 14.07
N TYR A 199 12.23 -10.17 13.26
CA TYR A 199 12.00 -10.10 11.82
C TYR A 199 10.58 -10.55 11.50
N GLY A 200 9.99 -9.99 10.44
CA GLY A 200 8.70 -10.48 9.96
C GLY A 200 8.79 -11.88 9.38
N GLY A 201 7.75 -12.67 9.59
CA GLY A 201 7.65 -14.07 9.20
C GLY A 201 8.22 -15.06 10.20
N ALA A 202 8.60 -14.64 11.41
CA ALA A 202 9.09 -15.52 12.46
C ALA A 202 7.96 -16.37 13.04
N ALA A 203 8.22 -17.66 13.26
CA ALA A 203 7.22 -18.58 13.78
C ALA A 203 6.91 -18.25 15.25
N LEU A 204 5.63 -18.06 15.58
CA LEU A 204 5.15 -17.69 16.90
C LEU A 204 4.38 -18.85 17.55
N GLY A 205 4.63 -19.08 18.84
CA GLY A 205 4.01 -20.13 19.65
C GLY A 205 3.79 -19.70 21.11
N GLY A 206 2.96 -20.45 21.84
CA GLY A 206 2.64 -20.17 23.25
C GLY A 206 3.72 -20.61 24.25
N SER A 207 4.78 -21.27 23.77
CA SER A 207 5.91 -21.72 24.58
C SER A 207 7.16 -21.80 23.73
N LEU A 208 8.32 -21.51 24.32
CA LEU A 208 9.63 -21.66 23.68
C LEU A 208 9.85 -23.11 23.22
N GLY A 209 10.14 -23.31 21.94
CA GLY A 209 10.29 -24.63 21.29
C GLY A 209 9.00 -25.42 21.09
N GLY A 210 7.83 -24.80 21.30
CA GLY A 210 6.51 -25.42 21.13
C GLY A 210 6.00 -25.40 19.68
N PRO A 211 4.84 -25.98 19.39
CA PRO A 211 4.23 -25.86 18.06
C PRO A 211 3.89 -24.40 17.74
N SER A 212 4.35 -23.92 16.57
CA SER A 212 3.99 -22.61 16.02
C SER A 212 2.72 -22.71 15.17
N TYR A 213 1.80 -21.77 15.33
CA TYR A 213 0.57 -21.68 14.53
C TYR A 213 0.35 -20.29 13.92
N CYS A 214 1.24 -19.35 14.24
CA CYS A 214 1.23 -18.00 13.70
C CYS A 214 2.62 -17.55 13.28
N THR A 215 2.66 -16.44 12.55
CA THR A 215 3.91 -15.77 12.20
C THR A 215 3.89 -14.32 12.67
N SER A 216 5.07 -13.79 12.93
CA SER A 216 5.23 -12.35 13.11
C SER A 216 4.96 -11.63 11.80
N GLY A 217 4.28 -10.50 11.90
CA GLY A 217 4.17 -9.48 10.89
C GLY A 217 5.36 -8.53 10.98
N ILE A 218 5.13 -7.24 10.91
CA ILE A 218 6.22 -6.26 10.79
C ILE A 218 6.61 -5.75 12.20
N PRO A 219 7.91 -5.64 12.53
CA PRO A 219 8.33 -4.97 13.74
C PRO A 219 7.92 -3.50 13.71
N ALA A 220 7.35 -3.06 14.82
CA ALA A 220 6.73 -1.77 14.99
C ALA A 220 7.26 -1.07 16.24
N ILE A 221 7.21 0.26 16.25
CA ILE A 221 7.40 1.06 17.46
C ILE A 221 6.13 1.85 17.69
N SER A 222 5.59 1.77 18.90
CA SER A 222 4.48 2.61 19.33
C SER A 222 4.92 4.07 19.38
N THR A 223 4.14 4.94 18.74
CA THR A 223 4.41 6.38 18.73
C THR A 223 3.97 7.08 20.02
N TRP A 224 3.19 6.40 20.88
CA TRP A 224 2.70 6.96 22.15
C TRP A 224 3.67 6.75 23.31
N ASP A 225 4.30 5.57 23.38
CA ASP A 225 5.12 5.17 24.53
C ASP A 225 6.50 4.61 24.14
N GLY A 226 6.83 4.55 22.84
CA GLY A 226 8.13 4.13 22.36
C GLY A 226 8.43 2.64 22.50
N ARG A 227 7.48 1.82 22.99
CA ARG A 227 7.68 0.38 23.10
C ARG A 227 7.78 -0.28 21.73
N GLN A 228 8.63 -1.29 21.62
CA GLN A 228 8.71 -2.15 20.44
C GLN A 228 7.55 -3.15 20.45
N TRP A 229 6.94 -3.32 19.30
CA TRP A 229 5.83 -4.23 19.05
C TRP A 229 6.17 -5.14 17.89
N LEU A 230 5.58 -6.31 17.87
CA LEU A 230 5.59 -7.19 16.73
C LEU A 230 4.14 -7.37 16.30
N VAL A 231 3.79 -6.80 15.14
CA VAL A 231 2.44 -6.98 14.61
C VAL A 231 2.24 -8.46 14.31
N THR A 232 1.08 -9.03 14.60
CA THR A 232 0.66 -10.36 14.11
C THR A 232 -0.84 -10.32 13.85
N ALA A 233 -1.44 -11.43 13.44
CA ALA A 233 -2.88 -11.51 13.28
C ALA A 233 -3.59 -11.43 14.63
N GLY A 234 -4.68 -10.65 14.71
CA GLY A 234 -5.44 -10.50 15.96
C GLY A 234 -6.08 -11.79 16.49
N HIS A 235 -6.20 -12.84 15.66
CA HIS A 235 -6.70 -14.16 16.08
C HIS A 235 -5.61 -15.10 16.56
N CYS A 236 -4.33 -14.71 16.49
CA CYS A 236 -3.24 -15.57 16.91
C CYS A 236 -3.22 -15.76 18.41
N TYR A 237 -3.48 -14.71 19.17
CA TYR A 237 -3.30 -14.69 20.62
C TYR A 237 -4.35 -13.80 21.28
N ASN A 238 -4.75 -14.15 22.50
CA ASN A 238 -5.54 -13.30 23.35
C ASN A 238 -4.68 -12.19 23.96
N VAL A 239 -5.34 -11.13 24.44
CA VAL A 239 -4.67 -10.10 25.24
C VAL A 239 -4.10 -10.75 26.50
N ASN A 240 -2.83 -10.46 26.81
CA ASN A 240 -2.02 -11.01 27.90
C ASN A 240 -1.45 -12.43 27.68
N ASP A 241 -1.64 -13.04 26.51
CA ASP A 241 -0.90 -14.26 26.18
C ASP A 241 0.60 -13.97 26.11
N VAL A 242 1.40 -14.90 26.64
CA VAL A 242 2.86 -14.85 26.50
C VAL A 242 3.22 -15.55 25.19
N VAL A 243 3.78 -14.79 24.26
CA VAL A 243 4.13 -15.27 22.92
C VAL A 243 5.64 -15.41 22.83
N TYR A 244 6.07 -16.60 22.40
CA TYR A 244 7.46 -16.91 22.12
C TYR A 244 7.64 -17.04 20.61
N THR A 245 8.77 -16.60 20.11
CA THR A 245 9.29 -17.10 18.85
C THR A 245 9.92 -18.48 19.10
N ASN A 246 9.95 -19.35 18.10
CA ASN A 246 10.63 -20.64 18.20
C ASN A 246 11.90 -20.56 17.34
N GLY A 247 13.12 -20.63 17.92
CA GLY A 247 14.36 -21.22 17.35
C GLY A 247 15.66 -20.36 17.22
N PRO A 248 16.81 -20.95 16.76
CA PRO A 248 18.17 -20.38 16.91
C PRO A 248 18.96 -19.96 15.62
N VAL A 249 19.97 -19.09 15.87
CA VAL A 249 21.05 -18.40 15.09
C VAL A 249 21.29 -18.73 13.59
N ILE A 250 21.32 -17.66 12.77
CA ILE A 250 22.16 -17.54 11.56
C ILE A 250 23.05 -16.29 11.64
N THR A 251 24.33 -16.47 11.36
CA THR A 251 25.32 -15.41 11.08
C THR A 251 25.13 -14.89 9.66
N ILE A 252 25.00 -13.58 9.46
CA ILE A 252 24.95 -12.96 8.12
C ILE A 252 26.38 -12.78 7.61
N ASN A 253 26.69 -13.36 6.45
CA ASN A 253 27.96 -13.16 5.71
C ASN A 253 27.72 -12.55 4.31
N ASP A 254 26.68 -11.71 4.16
CA ASP A 254 26.45 -10.94 2.92
C ASP A 254 25.83 -9.56 3.21
N PRO A 255 26.51 -8.44 2.89
CA PRO A 255 25.97 -7.08 3.07
C PRO A 255 24.84 -6.69 2.09
N ASP A 256 24.48 -7.52 1.09
CA ASP A 256 23.50 -7.15 0.05
C ASP A 256 22.12 -7.83 0.17
N SER A 257 21.82 -8.55 1.25
CA SER A 257 20.51 -9.19 1.43
C SER A 257 19.45 -8.25 2.04
N ARG A 258 18.58 -7.67 1.20
CA ARG A 258 17.33 -6.99 1.60
C ARG A 258 16.11 -7.86 1.26
N GLN A 259 15.34 -8.33 2.27
CA GLN A 259 13.99 -8.87 2.03
C GLN A 259 13.01 -8.56 3.18
N ILE A 260 12.08 -7.64 2.89
CA ILE A 260 10.77 -7.50 3.54
C ILE A 260 9.78 -8.27 2.67
N ASN A 261 9.12 -9.29 3.24
CA ASN A 261 7.85 -9.81 2.75
C ASN A 261 7.10 -10.35 3.97
N GLY A 262 6.09 -9.63 4.43
CA GLY A 262 5.22 -10.04 5.53
C GLY A 262 3.76 -9.96 5.07
N ILE A 263 3.11 -11.12 4.99
CA ILE A 263 1.66 -11.28 4.85
C ILE A 263 1.08 -11.17 6.27
N VAL A 264 0.03 -10.37 6.47
CA VAL A 264 -0.76 -10.34 7.72
C VAL A 264 -2.03 -11.15 7.50
N SER A 265 -2.32 -12.12 8.36
CA SER A 265 -3.58 -12.87 8.39
C SER A 265 -4.60 -12.16 9.31
N GLY A 266 -5.90 -12.37 9.15
CA GLY A 266 -6.88 -11.85 10.12
C GLY A 266 -8.31 -12.33 9.86
N HIS A 267 -9.05 -12.78 10.89
CA HIS A 267 -10.47 -12.48 11.14
C HIS A 267 -10.94 -12.87 12.57
N PHE A 268 -12.13 -12.37 12.96
CA PHE A 268 -12.64 -12.19 14.33
C PHE A 268 -13.62 -13.28 14.84
N THR A 269 -13.59 -14.50 14.31
CA THR A 269 -14.42 -15.63 14.81
C THR A 269 -13.65 -16.95 14.80
N SER A 270 -14.17 -17.96 15.51
CA SER A 270 -13.50 -19.22 15.83
C SER A 270 -13.34 -20.23 14.66
N ASP A 271 -13.71 -19.87 13.43
CA ASP A 271 -13.59 -20.76 12.26
C ASP A 271 -12.54 -20.28 11.25
N LEU A 272 -11.53 -21.13 11.01
CA LEU A 272 -10.30 -20.86 10.25
C LEU A 272 -10.47 -21.10 8.74
N ARG A 273 -10.97 -20.13 7.96
CA ARG A 273 -11.08 -20.33 6.48
C ARG A 273 -10.70 -19.17 5.55
N SER A 274 -10.20 -18.02 6.01
CA SER A 274 -9.91 -16.89 5.11
C SER A 274 -8.55 -16.19 5.34
N ILE A 275 -7.83 -15.92 4.24
CA ILE A 275 -6.69 -14.98 4.17
C ILE A 275 -7.26 -13.59 3.89
N LEU A 276 -7.06 -12.62 4.78
CA LEU A 276 -7.46 -11.23 4.52
C LEU A 276 -6.26 -10.38 4.15
N TRP A 277 -6.40 -9.68 3.02
CA TRP A 277 -5.52 -8.59 2.62
C TRP A 277 -5.86 -7.35 3.46
N VAL A 278 -5.22 -7.21 4.62
CA VAL A 278 -5.23 -5.94 5.35
C VAL A 278 -4.14 -5.06 4.75
N ASP A 279 -4.50 -3.88 4.25
CA ASP A 279 -3.52 -2.90 3.78
C ASP A 279 -2.64 -2.50 4.97
N VAL A 280 -1.32 -2.54 4.77
CA VAL A 280 -0.34 -2.20 5.82
C VAL A 280 -0.60 -0.81 6.39
N GLY A 281 -1.12 0.14 5.60
CA GLY A 281 -1.45 1.48 6.08
C GLY A 281 -2.55 1.53 7.14
N ASP A 282 -3.54 0.64 7.08
CA ASP A 282 -4.69 0.63 8.01
C ASP A 282 -4.27 0.14 9.40
N ILE A 283 -3.37 -0.86 9.45
CA ILE A 283 -2.77 -1.35 10.70
C ILE A 283 -1.95 -0.23 11.37
N PHE A 284 -1.20 0.54 10.59
CA PHE A 284 -0.28 1.53 11.15
C PHE A 284 -1.02 2.70 11.80
N ASN A 285 -2.11 3.14 11.16
CA ASN A 285 -2.92 4.23 11.67
C ASN A 285 -3.86 3.81 12.81
N ALA A 286 -4.46 2.62 12.76
CA ALA A 286 -5.37 2.15 13.82
C ALA A 286 -4.63 1.92 15.15
N PHE A 287 -3.36 1.52 15.11
CA PHE A 287 -2.58 1.17 16.30
C PHE A 287 -1.48 2.18 16.65
N ALA A 288 -1.40 3.32 15.95
CA ALA A 288 -0.40 4.36 16.15
C ALA A 288 1.05 3.83 16.16
N ILE A 289 1.34 2.89 15.26
CA ILE A 289 2.65 2.26 15.13
C ILE A 289 3.37 2.77 13.88
N LYS A 290 4.71 2.86 13.98
CA LYS A 290 5.60 3.13 12.84
C LYS A 290 6.56 1.96 12.63
N LEU A 291 7.08 1.82 11.41
CA LEU A 291 8.15 0.86 11.13
C LEU A 291 9.32 1.15 12.07
N ASN A 292 9.91 0.10 12.64
CA ASN A 292 11.20 0.21 13.28
C ASN A 292 12.27 0.26 12.18
N PRO A 293 12.95 1.40 11.93
CA PRO A 293 14.07 1.44 11.02
C PRO A 293 15.28 0.84 11.75
N SER A 294 15.42 -0.49 11.69
CA SER A 294 16.68 -1.15 12.00
C SER A 294 17.72 -0.82 10.93
#